data_AF-A0A537F8C9-F1
#
_entry.id   AF-A0A537F8C9-F1
#
_cell.length_a   1.000
_cell.length_b   1.000
_cell.length_c   1.000
_cell.angle_alpha   90.00
_cell.angle_beta   90.00
_cell.angle_gamma   90.00
#
_symmetry.space_group_name_H-M   'P 1'
#
loop_
_entity.id
_entity.type
_entity.pdbx_description
1 polymer ?
#
loop_
_entity_poly.entity_id
_entity_poly.type
_entity_poly.pdbx_seq_one_letter_code
_entity_poly.pdbx_strand_id
1 'polypeptide(L)'
;MSQETKLTYVTLLADPSIHPKYEAALKQIETEFGKHHPMFIDGRKVLAGEGEFDVRSPLDTKILLGNFQKGNSKYARKAIEAGKDAFREWSRRPWKERVAIIRRAADLMEDDRFKLASLITYEVGKNRYEAVAEASEAIDMLDYYADLMEQ
;
A
#
# COMPACT_ATOMS: atom_id res chain seq x y z
N MET A 1 -30.38 -5.56 6.36
CA MET A 1 -29.20 -5.15 5.58
C MET A 1 -28.22 -6.29 5.69
N SER A 2 -27.89 -6.97 4.59
CA SER A 2 -26.90 -8.05 4.62
C SER A 2 -25.61 -7.43 5.15
N GLN A 3 -25.12 -7.85 6.31
CA GLN A 3 -23.73 -7.58 6.64
C GLN A 3 -22.92 -8.31 5.56
N GLU A 4 -22.20 -7.58 4.72
CA GLU A 4 -21.22 -8.20 3.84
C GLU A 4 -20.27 -9.01 4.72
N THR A 5 -20.17 -10.31 4.45
CA THR A 5 -19.31 -11.20 5.22
C THR A 5 -17.88 -10.69 5.09
N LYS A 6 -17.29 -10.24 6.21
CA LYS A 6 -15.92 -9.72 6.25
C LYS A 6 -14.97 -10.77 5.66
N LEU A 7 -14.18 -10.36 4.67
CA LEU A 7 -13.22 -11.23 4.00
C LEU A 7 -12.03 -11.48 4.93
N THR A 8 -12.05 -12.62 5.62
CA THR A 8 -10.97 -13.18 6.44
C THR A 8 -10.22 -14.28 5.68
N TYR A 9 -9.05 -14.71 6.18
CA TYR A 9 -8.27 -15.83 5.61
C TYR A 9 -9.13 -17.09 5.33
N VAL A 10 -10.08 -17.38 6.22
CA VAL A 10 -10.96 -18.56 6.12
C VAL A 10 -12.05 -18.36 5.07
N THR A 11 -12.68 -17.19 5.02
CA THR A 11 -13.76 -16.91 4.05
C THR A 11 -13.22 -16.69 2.64
N LEU A 12 -11.97 -16.28 2.52
CA LEU A 12 -11.27 -15.99 1.27
C LEU A 12 -11.06 -17.25 0.42
N LEU A 13 -10.95 -18.43 1.03
CA LEU A 13 -10.95 -19.71 0.31
C LEU A 13 -12.36 -20.16 -0.13
N ALA A 14 -13.41 -19.58 0.42
CA ALA A 14 -14.80 -20.02 0.25
C ALA A 14 -15.62 -19.10 -0.67
N ASP A 15 -15.16 -17.88 -0.96
CA ASP A 15 -15.87 -16.93 -1.82
C ASP A 15 -15.31 -16.93 -3.27
N PRO A 16 -16.00 -17.55 -4.25
CA PRO A 16 -15.55 -17.56 -5.63
C PRO A 16 -15.62 -16.16 -6.30
N SER A 17 -16.33 -15.19 -5.70
CA SER A 17 -16.46 -13.84 -6.26
C SER A 17 -15.14 -13.06 -6.31
N ILE A 18 -14.15 -13.49 -5.53
CA ILE A 18 -12.81 -12.86 -5.52
C ILE A 18 -12.05 -13.11 -6.81
N HIS A 19 -12.25 -14.25 -7.47
CA HIS A 19 -11.45 -14.65 -8.62
C HIS A 19 -11.57 -13.67 -9.80
N PRO A 20 -12.77 -13.33 -10.30
CA PRO A 20 -12.88 -12.37 -11.40
C PRO A 20 -12.36 -10.97 -11.04
N LYS A 21 -12.53 -10.53 -9.78
CA LYS A 21 -12.00 -9.23 -9.31
C LYS A 21 -10.48 -9.22 -9.29
N TYR A 22 -9.87 -10.31 -8.81
CA TYR A 22 -8.43 -10.48 -8.81
C TYR A 22 -7.84 -10.53 -10.22
N GLU A 23 -8.45 -11.29 -11.13
CA GLU A 23 -8.02 -11.36 -12.54
C GLU A 23 -8.11 -10.00 -13.24
N ALA A 24 -9.15 -9.23 -12.96
CA ALA A 24 -9.27 -7.87 -13.48
C ALA A 24 -8.17 -6.96 -12.92
N ALA A 25 -7.86 -7.07 -11.64
CA ALA A 25 -6.81 -6.28 -10.98
C ALA A 25 -5.40 -6.63 -11.48
N LEU A 26 -5.11 -7.90 -11.78
CA LEU A 26 -3.85 -8.32 -12.42
C LEU A 26 -3.66 -7.59 -13.76
N LYS A 27 -4.69 -7.61 -14.62
CA LYS A 27 -4.64 -6.91 -15.91
C LYS A 27 -4.51 -5.39 -15.77
N GLN A 28 -5.20 -4.83 -14.78
CA GLN A 28 -5.13 -3.39 -14.50
C GLN A 28 -3.73 -2.98 -14.05
N ILE A 29 -3.09 -3.74 -13.17
CA ILE A 29 -1.77 -3.35 -12.65
C ILE A 29 -0.66 -3.51 -13.70
N GLU A 30 -0.79 -4.46 -14.62
CA GLU A 30 0.14 -4.61 -15.73
C GLU A 30 0.25 -3.34 -16.60
N THR A 31 -0.82 -2.52 -16.70
CA THR A 31 -0.75 -1.24 -17.42
C THR A 31 0.07 -0.17 -16.69
N GLU A 32 0.38 -0.40 -15.42
CA GLU A 32 1.15 0.50 -14.57
C GLU A 32 2.65 0.14 -14.55
N PHE A 33 3.03 -1.00 -15.12
CA PHE A 33 4.41 -1.49 -15.09
C PHE A 33 5.39 -0.63 -15.89
N GLY A 34 6.63 -0.58 -15.41
CA GLY A 34 7.72 0.22 -15.99
C GLY A 34 7.63 1.71 -15.70
N LYS A 35 6.64 2.17 -14.92
CA LYS A 35 6.53 3.57 -14.51
C LYS A 35 7.72 4.00 -13.64
N HIS A 36 7.96 5.31 -13.65
CA HIS A 36 9.02 5.96 -12.88
C HIS A 36 8.41 6.58 -11.61
N HIS A 37 8.93 6.18 -10.45
CA HIS A 37 8.39 6.51 -9.15
C HIS A 37 9.35 7.46 -8.39
N PRO A 38 8.90 8.68 -8.06
CA PRO A 38 9.69 9.62 -7.28
C PRO A 38 9.77 9.18 -5.81
N MET A 39 10.74 9.71 -5.07
CA MET A 39 10.64 9.72 -3.61
C MET A 39 9.54 10.70 -3.18
N PHE A 40 8.92 10.48 -2.02
CA PHE A 40 8.03 11.45 -1.40
C PHE A 40 8.64 11.95 -0.09
N ILE A 41 8.95 13.25 -0.04
CA ILE A 41 9.54 13.90 1.15
C ILE A 41 8.79 15.22 1.36
N ASP A 42 8.32 15.46 2.58
CA ASP A 42 7.58 16.67 2.96
C ASP A 42 6.34 16.92 2.05
N GLY A 43 5.58 15.85 1.77
CA GLY A 43 4.39 15.91 0.91
C GLY A 43 4.68 16.19 -0.57
N ARG A 44 5.94 16.16 -1.01
CA ARG A 44 6.34 16.50 -2.38
C ARG A 44 7.07 15.36 -3.07
N LYS A 45 6.85 15.26 -4.39
CA LYS A 45 7.65 14.39 -5.27
C LYS A 45 9.08 14.93 -5.34
N VAL A 46 10.06 14.09 -5.06
CA VAL A 46 11.48 14.41 -5.08
C VAL A 46 12.19 13.46 -6.03
N LEU A 47 12.88 14.04 -7.01
CA LEU A 47 13.79 13.33 -7.90
C LEU A 47 15.20 13.41 -7.31
N ALA A 48 15.83 12.25 -7.14
CA ALA A 48 17.22 12.12 -6.74
C ALA A 48 18.15 12.45 -7.91
N GLY A 49 19.32 13.01 -7.62
CA GLY A 49 20.38 13.16 -8.63
C GLY A 49 21.16 11.88 -8.91
N GLU A 50 20.94 10.81 -8.12
CA GLU A 50 21.71 9.55 -8.18
C GLU A 50 21.14 8.54 -9.19
N GLY A 51 20.14 8.95 -9.98
CA GLY A 51 19.42 8.09 -10.90
C GLY A 51 18.35 7.22 -10.22
N GLU A 52 18.00 6.13 -10.88
CA GLU A 52 16.96 5.19 -10.47
C GLU A 52 17.50 3.76 -10.39
N PHE A 53 16.72 2.87 -9.77
CA PHE A 53 16.93 1.42 -9.79
C PHE A 53 15.64 0.71 -10.20
N ASP A 54 15.80 -0.37 -10.96
CA ASP A 54 14.70 -1.22 -11.41
C ASP A 54 14.22 -2.12 -10.27
N VAL A 55 12.90 -2.26 -10.15
CA VAL A 55 12.26 -3.35 -9.39
C VAL A 55 11.64 -4.31 -10.39
N ARG A 56 12.07 -5.57 -10.33
CA ARG A 56 11.66 -6.64 -11.27
C ARG A 56 10.98 -7.76 -10.51
N SER A 57 10.01 -8.39 -11.15
CA SER A 57 9.25 -9.48 -10.53
C SER A 57 10.13 -10.72 -10.31
N PRO A 58 10.01 -11.42 -9.16
CA PRO A 58 10.60 -12.74 -8.98
C PRO A 58 9.86 -13.84 -9.75
N LEU A 59 8.63 -13.58 -10.24
CA LEU A 59 7.87 -14.54 -11.06
C LEU A 59 8.51 -14.74 -12.44
N ASP A 60 8.93 -13.63 -13.06
CA ASP A 60 9.75 -13.58 -14.27
C ASP A 60 10.56 -12.27 -14.22
N THR A 61 11.88 -12.39 -14.20
CA THR A 61 12.81 -11.26 -14.07
C THR A 61 12.79 -10.32 -15.28
N LYS A 62 12.15 -10.71 -16.37
CA LYS A 62 11.87 -9.83 -17.52
C LYS A 62 10.77 -8.82 -17.23
N ILE A 63 9.87 -9.09 -16.28
CA ILE A 63 8.80 -8.18 -15.88
C ILE A 63 9.40 -7.04 -15.05
N LEU A 64 9.49 -5.85 -15.65
CA LEU A 64 9.88 -4.62 -14.97
C LEU A 64 8.64 -3.99 -14.32
N LEU A 65 8.57 -4.00 -12.99
CA LEU A 65 7.44 -3.44 -12.25
C LEU A 65 7.51 -1.91 -12.21
N GLY A 66 8.71 -1.36 -12.00
CA GLY A 66 8.91 0.08 -12.02
C GLY A 66 10.36 0.47 -11.79
N ASN A 67 10.62 1.75 -12.00
CA ASN A 67 11.90 2.40 -11.73
C ASN A 67 11.73 3.32 -10.52
N PHE A 68 12.61 3.22 -9.54
CA PHE A 68 12.50 3.97 -8.28
C PHE A 68 13.73 4.84 -8.06
N GLN A 69 13.52 6.07 -7.60
CA GLN A 69 14.59 7.03 -7.33
C GLN A 69 15.57 6.50 -6.26
N LYS A 70 16.87 6.59 -6.55
CA LYS A 70 17.93 6.17 -5.63
C LYS A 70 18.25 7.30 -4.62
N GLY A 71 17.76 7.15 -3.40
CA GLY A 71 18.11 8.05 -2.30
C GLY A 71 19.57 7.90 -1.83
N ASN A 72 20.12 8.96 -1.24
CA ASN A 72 21.40 8.94 -0.53
C ASN A 72 21.23 9.56 0.88
N SER A 73 22.31 9.63 1.66
CA SER A 73 22.26 10.12 3.05
C SER A 73 21.73 11.56 3.19
N LYS A 74 21.81 12.40 2.14
CA LYS A 74 21.24 13.75 2.12
C LYS A 74 19.71 13.69 2.05
N TYR A 75 19.14 12.82 1.21
CA TYR A 75 17.69 12.65 1.11
C TYR A 75 17.11 12.00 2.38
N ALA A 76 17.81 11.03 2.96
CA ALA A 76 17.44 10.45 4.25
C ALA A 76 17.38 11.52 5.36
N ARG A 77 18.42 12.38 5.47
CA ARG A 77 18.43 13.51 6.41
C ARG A 77 17.26 14.47 6.17
N LYS A 78 16.95 14.80 4.91
CA LYS A 78 15.79 15.64 4.58
C LYS A 78 14.46 15.02 5.03
N ALA A 79 14.27 13.71 4.83
CA ALA A 79 13.07 13.01 5.27
C ALA A 79 12.93 12.99 6.80
N ILE A 80 14.03 12.80 7.53
CA ILE A 80 14.05 12.85 8.99
C ILE A 80 13.66 14.24 9.51
N GLU A 81 14.27 15.30 8.97
CA GLU A 81 13.94 16.66 9.40
C GLU A 81 12.48 17.03 9.06
N ALA A 82 11.99 16.66 7.88
CA ALA A 82 10.58 16.83 7.53
C ALA A 82 9.64 16.09 8.51
N GLY A 83 9.98 14.87 8.90
CA GLY A 83 9.23 14.12 9.91
C GLY A 83 9.21 14.79 11.28
N LYS A 84 10.35 15.35 11.73
CA LYS A 84 10.44 16.10 13.00
C LYS A 84 9.61 17.37 12.97
N ASP A 85 9.63 18.09 11.86
CA ASP A 85 8.84 19.32 11.70
C ASP A 85 7.34 19.01 11.68
N ALA A 86 6.91 18.03 10.90
CA ALA A 86 5.53 17.57 10.85
C ALA A 86 5.03 17.05 12.21
N PHE A 87 5.89 16.41 13.00
CA PHE A 87 5.53 15.89 14.33
C PHE A 87 5.03 16.98 15.28
N ARG A 88 5.52 18.22 15.17
CA ARG A 88 5.09 19.34 16.04
C ARG A 88 3.61 19.67 15.88
N GLU A 89 3.08 19.54 14.67
CA GLU A 89 1.66 19.73 14.39
C GLU A 89 0.89 18.43 14.64
N TRP A 90 1.38 17.31 14.11
CA TRP A 90 0.72 16.01 14.21
C TRP A 90 0.47 15.55 15.65
N SER A 91 1.45 15.72 16.54
CA SER A 91 1.34 15.34 17.95
C SER A 91 0.25 16.13 18.70
N ARG A 92 0.02 17.39 18.30
CA ARG A 92 -0.99 18.28 18.88
C ARG A 92 -2.37 18.15 18.23
N ARG A 93 -2.46 17.51 17.06
CA ARG A 93 -3.71 17.27 16.37
C ARG A 93 -4.66 16.44 17.27
N PRO A 94 -5.95 16.80 17.38
CA PRO A 94 -6.91 16.01 18.14
C PRO A 94 -6.90 14.54 17.71
N TRP A 95 -6.96 13.62 18.67
CA TRP A 95 -6.85 12.20 18.38
C TRP A 95 -7.94 11.71 17.41
N LYS A 96 -9.15 12.27 17.49
CA LYS A 96 -10.27 11.98 16.59
C LYS A 96 -9.96 12.30 15.13
N GLU A 97 -9.25 13.41 14.88
CA GLU A 97 -8.84 13.78 13.51
C GLU A 97 -7.77 12.83 12.99
N ARG A 98 -6.85 12.36 13.85
CA ARG A 98 -5.86 11.35 13.46
C ARG A 98 -6.53 10.03 13.11
N VAL A 99 -7.49 9.59 13.92
CA VAL A 99 -8.29 8.38 13.65
C VAL A 99 -9.04 8.51 12.33
N ALA A 100 -9.68 9.66 12.06
CA ALA A 100 -10.37 9.90 10.79
C ALA A 100 -9.44 9.77 9.57
N ILE A 101 -8.18 10.22 9.68
CA ILE A 101 -7.18 10.05 8.62
C ILE A 101 -6.82 8.57 8.42
N ILE A 102 -6.63 7.82 9.50
CA ILE A 102 -6.31 6.38 9.44
C ILE A 102 -7.46 5.58 8.83
N ARG A 103 -8.70 5.83 9.27
CA ARG A 103 -9.89 5.19 8.68
C ARG A 103 -10.04 5.53 7.21
N ARG A 104 -9.79 6.78 6.82
CA ARG A 104 -9.82 7.16 5.40
C ARG A 104 -8.76 6.42 4.57
N ALA A 105 -7.59 6.14 5.15
CA ALA A 105 -6.57 5.34 4.48
C ALA A 105 -7.01 3.86 4.35
N ALA A 106 -7.66 3.30 5.37
CA ALA A 106 -8.24 1.96 5.31
C ALA A 106 -9.32 1.85 4.22
N ASP A 107 -10.25 2.81 4.14
CA ASP A 107 -11.27 2.86 3.07
C ASP A 107 -10.64 2.86 1.68
N LEU A 108 -9.62 3.70 1.47
CA LEU A 108 -8.93 3.78 0.17
C LEU A 108 -8.18 2.49 -0.17
N MET A 109 -7.60 1.83 0.83
CA MET A 109 -6.94 0.53 0.63
C MET A 109 -7.95 -0.60 0.39
N GLU A 110 -9.14 -0.52 0.99
CA GLU A 110 -10.25 -1.43 0.75
C GLU A 110 -10.75 -1.33 -0.68
N ASP A 111 -10.98 -0.11 -1.17
CA ASP A 111 -11.37 0.16 -2.55
C ASP A 111 -10.33 -0.42 -3.55
N ASP A 112 -9.04 -0.33 -3.21
CA ASP A 112 -7.92 -0.83 -4.03
C ASP A 112 -7.44 -2.25 -3.62
N ARG A 113 -8.17 -3.01 -2.77
CA ARG A 113 -7.67 -4.26 -2.14
C ARG A 113 -7.08 -5.25 -3.14
N PHE A 114 -7.82 -5.53 -4.22
CA PHE A 114 -7.37 -6.50 -5.23
C PHE A 114 -6.20 -5.99 -6.08
N LYS A 115 -6.09 -4.68 -6.25
CA LYS A 115 -4.96 -4.05 -6.93
C LYS A 115 -3.69 -4.12 -6.07
N LEU A 116 -3.81 -3.86 -4.76
CA LEU A 116 -2.72 -4.05 -3.80
C LEU A 116 -2.27 -5.52 -3.74
N ALA A 117 -3.22 -6.45 -3.67
CA ALA A 117 -2.92 -7.87 -3.70
C ALA A 117 -2.24 -8.30 -5.01
N SER A 118 -2.68 -7.78 -6.16
CA SER A 118 -2.03 -8.04 -7.45
C SER A 118 -0.59 -7.54 -7.47
N LEU A 119 -0.33 -6.34 -6.95
CA LEU A 119 1.04 -5.81 -6.78
C LEU A 119 1.89 -6.74 -5.92
N ILE A 120 1.38 -7.18 -4.77
CA ILE A 120 2.08 -8.12 -3.88
C ILE A 120 2.45 -9.41 -4.64
N THR A 121 1.53 -9.99 -5.42
CA THR A 121 1.86 -11.15 -6.24
C THR A 121 3.02 -10.89 -7.20
N TYR A 122 2.98 -9.77 -7.94
CA TYR A 122 4.05 -9.48 -8.90
C TYR A 122 5.36 -9.07 -8.23
N GLU A 123 5.34 -8.36 -7.11
CA GLU A 123 6.54 -7.83 -6.46
C GLU A 123 7.27 -8.86 -5.60
N VAL A 124 6.53 -9.70 -4.86
CA VAL A 124 7.13 -10.66 -3.92
C VAL A 124 6.79 -12.12 -4.22
N GLY A 125 6.02 -12.40 -5.28
CA GLY A 125 5.78 -13.77 -5.77
C GLY A 125 4.76 -14.57 -4.97
N LYS A 126 3.98 -13.92 -4.09
CA LYS A 126 2.92 -14.60 -3.32
C LYS A 126 1.81 -15.08 -4.25
N ASN A 127 1.23 -16.24 -3.93
CA ASN A 127 0.03 -16.70 -4.62
C ASN A 127 -1.17 -15.78 -4.30
N ARG A 128 -2.25 -15.91 -5.09
CA ARG A 128 -3.46 -15.10 -4.95
C ARG A 128 -3.99 -15.02 -3.52
N TYR A 129 -4.10 -16.16 -2.85
CA TYR A 129 -4.75 -16.21 -1.54
C TYR A 129 -3.90 -15.53 -0.48
N GLU A 130 -2.59 -15.79 -0.49
CA GLU A 130 -1.63 -15.14 0.39
C GLU A 130 -1.56 -13.63 0.15
N ALA A 131 -1.59 -13.20 -1.13
CA ALA A 131 -1.53 -11.78 -1.48
C ALA A 131 -2.79 -11.01 -1.08
N VAL A 132 -3.98 -11.59 -1.30
CA VAL A 132 -5.24 -10.98 -0.84
C VAL A 132 -5.30 -10.98 0.68
N ALA A 133 -4.85 -12.05 1.35
CA ALA A 133 -4.78 -12.11 2.80
C ALA A 133 -3.88 -11.00 3.38
N GLU A 134 -2.69 -10.79 2.83
CA GLU A 134 -1.76 -9.75 3.29
C GLU A 134 -2.32 -8.33 3.07
N ALA A 135 -2.93 -8.06 1.90
CA ALA A 135 -3.61 -6.79 1.67
C ALA A 135 -4.75 -6.56 2.69
N SER A 136 -5.50 -7.62 3.01
CA SER A 136 -6.58 -7.59 3.99
C SER A 136 -6.07 -7.34 5.40
N GLU A 137 -4.97 -7.99 5.79
CA GLU A 137 -4.33 -7.81 7.09
C GLU A 137 -3.85 -6.37 7.29
N ALA A 138 -3.27 -5.76 6.25
CA ALA A 138 -2.84 -4.36 6.31
C ALA A 138 -4.02 -3.39 6.52
N ILE A 139 -5.17 -3.64 5.87
CA ILE A 139 -6.41 -2.86 6.06
C ILE A 139 -6.93 -3.06 7.49
N ASP A 140 -7.06 -4.32 7.92
CA ASP A 140 -7.52 -4.66 9.26
C ASP A 140 -6.64 -4.06 10.36
N MET A 141 -5.33 -3.96 10.14
CA MET A 141 -4.42 -3.33 11.09
C MET A 141 -4.68 -1.83 11.26
N LEU A 142 -5.03 -1.11 10.18
CA LEU A 142 -5.39 0.30 10.27
C LEU A 142 -6.68 0.49 11.08
N ASP A 143 -7.71 -0.31 10.78
CA ASP A 143 -8.97 -0.29 11.53
C ASP A 143 -8.78 -0.68 12.98
N TYR A 144 -7.99 -1.72 13.27
CA TYR A 144 -7.70 -2.16 14.63
C TYR A 144 -7.06 -1.06 15.48
N TYR A 145 -6.07 -0.34 14.95
CA TYR A 145 -5.44 0.77 15.69
C TYR A 145 -6.37 1.98 15.84
N ALA A 146 -7.28 2.21 14.88
CA ALA A 146 -8.32 3.22 15.02
C ALA A 146 -9.31 2.85 16.14
N ASP A 147 -9.78 1.60 16.16
CA ASP A 147 -10.69 1.08 17.19
C ASP A 147 -10.07 1.16 18.58
N LEU A 148 -8.78 0.80 18.73
CA LEU A 148 -8.06 0.89 20.01
C LEU A 148 -7.96 2.32 20.55
N MET A 149 -7.93 3.33 19.67
CA MET A 149 -7.89 4.74 20.07
C MET A 149 -9.27 5.29 20.48
N GLU A 150 -10.34 4.62 20.06
CA GLU A 150 -11.73 5.03 20.34
C GLU A 150 -12.31 4.37 21.61
N GLN A 151 -11.64 3.37 22.15
CA GLN A 151 -11.94 2.73 23.44
C GLN A 151 -11.46 3.58 24.63
#